data_AF-A0A2L2TUU4-F1
#
_entry.id   AF-A0A2L2TUU4-F1
#
_cell.length_a   1.000
_cell.length_b   1.000
_cell.length_c   1.000
_cell.angle_alpha   90.00
_cell.angle_beta   90.00
_cell.angle_gamma   90.00
#
_symmetry.space_group_name_H-M   'P 1'
#
loop_
_entity.id
_entity.type
_entity.pdbx_description
1 polymer ?
#
loop_
_entity_poly.entity_id
_entity_poly.type
_entity_poly.pdbx_seq_one_letter_code
_entity_poly.pdbx_strand_id
1 'polypeptide(L)'
;MPQPELHPVDREPFTKVVRGFHKFEKGSPGVQIDSRFTVGEADIVLPKTRWYAGAGNALEQILKSRNIDTVIISGLTLSGAVMSTIYHLAGLDYEIYVISDNVIELPVTDTDQFSDVLLGSLLGKMNVQVVTLHEALEVLERS
;
A
#
# COMPACT_ATOMS: atom_id res chain seq x y z
N MET A 1 -21.58 -9.60 -12.96
CA MET A 1 -22.10 -9.50 -11.58
C MET A 1 -21.69 -8.15 -11.02
N PRO A 2 -22.54 -7.44 -10.27
CA PRO A 2 -22.11 -6.22 -9.57
C PRO A 2 -21.01 -6.60 -8.58
N GLN A 3 -19.91 -5.84 -8.56
CA GLN A 3 -18.79 -6.09 -7.64
C GLN A 3 -19.29 -5.91 -6.19
N PRO A 4 -19.11 -6.89 -5.29
CA PRO A 4 -19.56 -6.81 -3.88
C PRO A 4 -18.99 -5.60 -3.13
N GLU A 5 -17.94 -4.98 -3.67
CA GLU A 5 -17.16 -3.97 -2.99
C GLU A 5 -17.62 -2.54 -3.29
N LEU A 6 -18.45 -2.35 -4.32
CA LEU A 6 -19.07 -1.07 -4.66
C LEU A 6 -20.48 -1.01 -4.06
N HIS A 7 -20.60 -1.19 -2.74
CA HIS A 7 -21.89 -0.99 -2.10
C HIS A 7 -22.20 0.51 -2.05
N PRO A 8 -23.33 0.95 -2.63
CA PRO A 8 -23.71 2.37 -2.70
C PRO A 8 -24.24 2.91 -1.38
N VAL A 9 -24.01 2.20 -0.26
CA VAL A 9 -24.74 2.44 0.99
C VAL A 9 -23.82 3.09 2.01
N ASP A 10 -24.10 4.36 2.26
CA ASP A 10 -23.54 5.26 3.26
C ASP A 10 -23.58 4.79 4.73
N ARG A 11 -23.89 3.52 4.98
CA ARG A 11 -24.09 2.93 6.32
C ARG A 11 -22.97 1.99 6.75
N GLU A 12 -22.13 1.54 5.83
CA GLU A 12 -21.08 0.55 6.13
C GLU A 12 -19.93 1.17 6.94
N PRO A 13 -19.35 0.44 7.92
CA PRO A 13 -18.28 0.96 8.78
C PRO A 13 -17.10 1.58 8.02
N PHE A 14 -16.68 0.96 6.91
CA PHE A 14 -15.59 1.47 6.07
C PHE A 14 -15.90 2.84 5.47
N THR A 15 -17.15 3.06 5.02
CA THR A 15 -17.56 4.34 4.43
C THR A 15 -17.46 5.49 5.44
N LYS A 16 -17.58 5.21 6.74
CA LYS A 16 -17.44 6.23 7.80
C LYS A 16 -16.01 6.74 7.93
N VAL A 17 -15.01 5.88 7.75
CA VAL A 17 -13.59 6.26 7.85
C VAL A 17 -13.18 7.11 6.65
N VAL A 18 -13.59 6.71 5.44
CA VAL A 18 -13.21 7.42 4.20
C VAL A 18 -13.91 8.78 4.03
N ARG A 19 -14.98 9.07 4.80
CA ARG A 19 -15.64 10.39 4.81
C ARG A 19 -14.75 11.53 5.29
N GLY A 20 -13.72 11.23 6.08
CA GLY A 20 -12.72 12.23 6.48
C GLY A 20 -11.81 12.66 5.34
N PHE A 21 -11.88 11.99 4.19
CA PHE A 21 -11.06 12.25 3.01
C PHE A 21 -11.89 12.86 1.87
N HIS A 22 -11.20 13.30 0.81
CA HIS A 22 -11.85 13.69 -0.44
C HIS A 22 -12.56 12.50 -1.11
N LYS A 23 -13.52 12.78 -1.99
CA LYS A 23 -14.20 11.74 -2.76
C LYS A 23 -13.20 11.03 -3.70
N PHE A 24 -13.11 9.72 -3.59
CA PHE A 24 -12.29 8.87 -4.46
C PHE A 24 -13.04 8.48 -5.74
N GLU A 25 -13.52 9.46 -6.50
CA GLU A 25 -14.23 9.23 -7.75
C GLU A 25 -13.25 9.01 -8.90
N LYS A 26 -13.50 7.97 -9.72
CA LYS A 26 -12.64 7.64 -10.86
C LYS A 26 -12.53 8.82 -11.82
N GLY A 27 -11.29 9.21 -12.16
CA GLY A 27 -11.02 10.32 -13.07
C GLY A 27 -11.09 11.70 -12.43
N SER A 28 -11.49 11.81 -11.15
CA SER A 28 -11.41 13.09 -10.45
C SER A 28 -9.94 13.51 -10.23
N PRO A 29 -9.66 14.81 -10.06
CA PRO A 29 -8.30 15.28 -9.78
C PRO A 29 -7.67 14.66 -8.53
N GLY A 30 -8.47 14.40 -7.49
CA GLY A 30 -7.99 13.86 -6.20
C GLY A 30 -7.54 12.39 -6.23
N VAL A 31 -7.77 11.67 -7.33
CA VAL A 31 -7.31 10.28 -7.51
C VAL A 31 -6.23 10.14 -8.57
N GLN A 32 -5.77 11.24 -9.15
CA GLN A 32 -4.65 11.21 -10.09
C GLN A 32 -3.34 10.97 -9.34
N ILE A 33 -2.41 10.30 -10.01
CA ILE A 33 -1.03 10.19 -9.53
C ILE A 33 -0.43 11.60 -9.58
N ASP A 34 0.23 12.01 -8.49
CA ASP A 34 0.90 13.31 -8.39
C ASP A 34 1.98 13.44 -9.48
N SER A 35 2.08 14.60 -10.12
CA SER A 35 2.99 14.82 -11.26
C SER A 35 4.47 14.68 -10.93
N ARG A 36 4.84 14.59 -9.65
CA ARG A 36 6.21 14.26 -9.21
C ARG A 36 6.56 12.79 -9.47
N PHE A 37 5.58 11.92 -9.66
CA PHE A 37 5.78 10.52 -10.04
C PHE A 37 5.68 10.36 -11.55
N THR A 38 6.63 9.63 -12.13
CA THR A 38 6.58 9.21 -13.53
C THR A 38 6.06 7.79 -13.60
N VAL A 39 5.05 7.56 -14.44
CA VAL A 39 4.54 6.21 -14.75
C VAL A 39 5.12 5.82 -16.11
N GLY A 40 6.03 4.85 -16.11
CA GLY A 40 6.64 4.29 -17.31
C GLY A 40 5.74 3.32 -18.06
N GLU A 41 6.13 2.93 -19.27
CA GLU A 41 5.35 2.02 -20.11
C GLU A 41 5.20 0.61 -19.52
N ALA A 42 6.16 0.19 -18.68
CA ALA A 42 6.14 -1.11 -18.01
C ALA A 42 5.36 -1.11 -16.69
N ASP A 43 4.98 0.07 -16.19
CA ASP A 43 4.29 0.20 -14.92
C ASP A 43 2.83 -0.21 -15.03
N ILE A 44 2.31 -0.82 -13.96
CA ILE A 44 0.92 -1.24 -13.89
C ILE A 44 0.21 -0.42 -12.81
N VAL A 45 -0.77 0.38 -13.24
CA VAL A 45 -1.61 1.17 -12.34
C VAL A 45 -2.93 0.45 -12.09
N LEU A 46 -3.17 0.06 -10.83
CA LEU A 46 -4.38 -0.67 -10.43
C LEU A 46 -5.23 0.19 -9.49
N PRO A 47 -6.49 0.52 -9.85
CA PRO A 47 -7.42 1.11 -8.90
C PRO A 47 -7.81 0.07 -7.85
N LYS A 48 -8.08 0.51 -6.62
CA LYS A 48 -8.52 -0.36 -5.52
C LYS A 48 -9.75 0.23 -4.83
N THR A 49 -10.54 -0.65 -4.23
CA THR A 49 -11.83 -0.32 -3.60
C THR A 49 -11.79 -0.36 -2.07
N ARG A 50 -10.70 -0.88 -1.48
CA ARG A 50 -10.48 -0.98 -0.01
C ARG A 50 -9.03 -0.60 0.36
N TRP A 51 -8.68 -0.78 1.65
CA TRP A 51 -7.32 -0.49 2.15
C TRP A 51 -6.26 -1.38 1.50
N TYR A 52 -6.51 -2.68 1.40
CA TYR A 52 -5.64 -3.62 0.72
C TYR A 52 -5.42 -3.22 -0.75
N ALA A 53 -4.15 -3.19 -1.18
CA ALA A 53 -3.75 -2.83 -2.54
C ALA A 53 -4.42 -3.67 -3.64
N GLY A 54 -4.70 -4.95 -3.39
CA GLY A 54 -5.30 -5.86 -4.35
C GLY A 54 -6.83 -5.90 -4.35
N ALA A 55 -7.50 -5.20 -3.43
CA ALA A 55 -8.95 -5.26 -3.30
C ALA A 55 -9.66 -4.72 -4.54
N GLY A 56 -10.45 -5.57 -5.19
CA GLY A 56 -11.20 -5.23 -6.40
C GLY A 56 -10.37 -5.13 -7.68
N ASN A 57 -9.12 -5.61 -7.70
CA ASN A 57 -8.26 -5.58 -8.88
C ASN A 57 -7.45 -6.88 -9.08
N ALA A 58 -6.52 -6.88 -10.05
CA ALA A 58 -5.79 -8.06 -10.49
C ALA A 58 -4.38 -8.21 -9.87
N LEU A 59 -4.05 -7.49 -8.79
CA LEU A 59 -2.70 -7.46 -8.21
C LEU A 59 -2.14 -8.87 -7.94
N GLU A 60 -2.86 -9.69 -7.18
CA GLU A 60 -2.39 -11.04 -6.83
C GLU A 60 -2.23 -11.94 -8.07
N GLN A 61 -3.12 -11.80 -9.06
CA GLN A 61 -3.02 -12.56 -10.30
C GLN A 61 -1.75 -12.17 -11.08
N ILE A 62 -1.42 -10.88 -11.11
CA ILE A 62 -0.23 -10.37 -11.77
C ILE A 62 1.02 -10.87 -11.07
N LEU A 63 1.12 -10.73 -9.75
CA LEU A 63 2.25 -11.21 -8.95
C LEU A 63 2.49 -12.71 -9.21
N LYS A 64 1.44 -13.52 -9.09
CA LYS A 64 1.51 -14.97 -9.31
C LYS A 64 1.88 -15.33 -10.75
N SER A 65 1.30 -14.67 -11.76
CA SER A 65 1.60 -14.93 -13.17
C SER A 65 3.04 -14.61 -13.56
N ARG A 66 3.69 -13.73 -12.80
CA ARG A 66 5.09 -13.31 -12.99
C ARG A 66 6.07 -14.07 -12.10
N ASN A 67 5.59 -15.05 -11.32
CA ASN A 67 6.37 -15.78 -10.32
C ASN A 67 7.09 -14.84 -9.35
N ILE A 68 6.40 -13.77 -8.92
CA ILE A 68 6.92 -12.86 -7.90
C ILE A 68 6.57 -13.44 -6.53
N ASP A 69 7.57 -13.56 -5.67
CA ASP A 69 7.49 -14.00 -4.28
C ASP A 69 7.94 -12.92 -3.29
N THR A 70 8.79 -11.98 -3.73
CA THR A 70 9.20 -10.80 -2.94
C THR A 70 8.50 -9.51 -3.39
N VAL A 71 8.01 -8.71 -2.43
CA VAL A 71 7.43 -7.38 -2.67
C VAL A 71 8.11 -6.30 -1.83
N ILE A 72 8.31 -5.13 -2.42
CA ILE A 72 8.83 -3.94 -1.76
C ILE A 72 7.69 -2.91 -1.67
N ILE A 73 7.42 -2.39 -0.48
CA ILE A 73 6.27 -1.53 -0.18
C ILE A 73 6.74 -0.14 0.28
N SER A 74 6.14 0.90 -0.30
CA SER A 74 6.23 2.30 0.09
C SER A 74 4.88 3.01 -0.10
N GLY A 75 4.72 4.23 0.44
CA GLY A 75 3.55 5.07 0.18
C GLY A 75 2.75 5.46 1.43
N LEU A 76 1.43 5.62 1.25
CA LEU A 76 0.55 6.21 2.26
C LEU A 76 -0.86 5.57 2.28
N THR A 77 -1.55 5.51 3.42
CA THR A 77 -1.08 5.84 4.77
C THR A 77 -0.49 4.62 5.48
N LEU A 78 0.49 4.84 6.35
CA LEU A 78 1.22 3.79 7.07
C LEU A 78 0.27 2.84 7.81
N SER A 79 -0.54 3.33 8.77
CA SER A 79 -1.49 2.50 9.53
C SER A 79 -2.68 1.97 8.71
N GLY A 80 -2.94 2.57 7.54
CA GLY A 80 -4.07 2.23 6.68
C GLY A 80 -3.69 1.27 5.57
N ALA A 81 -3.54 1.82 4.36
CA ALA A 81 -3.34 1.02 3.15
C ALA A 81 -2.03 0.20 3.17
N VAL A 82 -0.96 0.75 3.74
CA VAL A 82 0.35 0.09 3.83
C VAL A 82 0.26 -1.14 4.74
N MET A 83 -0.12 -0.97 6.02
CA MET A 83 -0.26 -2.11 6.95
C MET A 83 -1.31 -3.12 6.51
N SER A 84 -2.44 -2.68 5.93
CA SER A 84 -3.45 -3.61 5.38
C SER A 84 -2.89 -4.47 4.26
N THR A 85 -1.96 -3.94 3.45
CA THR A 85 -1.32 -4.67 2.36
C THR A 85 -0.25 -5.62 2.88
N ILE A 86 0.55 -5.17 3.86
CA ILE A 86 1.56 -6.02 4.51
C ILE A 86 0.90 -7.25 5.14
N TYR A 87 -0.14 -7.07 5.96
CA TYR A 87 -0.82 -8.20 6.61
C TYR A 87 -1.39 -9.21 5.61
N HIS A 88 -2.01 -8.72 4.54
CA HIS A 88 -2.62 -9.58 3.54
C HIS A 88 -1.56 -10.38 2.77
N LEU A 89 -0.52 -9.71 2.27
CA LEU A 89 0.55 -10.39 1.52
C LEU A 89 1.40 -11.30 2.40
N ALA A 90 1.62 -10.96 3.67
CA ALA A 90 2.31 -11.84 4.62
C ALA A 90 1.52 -13.13 4.84
N GLY A 91 0.19 -13.05 4.91
CA GLY A 91 -0.69 -14.22 4.99
C GLY A 91 -0.76 -15.06 3.70
N LEU A 92 -0.19 -14.56 2.61
CA LEU A 92 -0.05 -15.25 1.32
C LEU A 92 1.40 -15.70 1.07
N ASP A 93 2.25 -15.71 2.11
CA ASP A 93 3.64 -16.17 2.09
C ASP A 93 4.59 -15.36 1.19
N TYR A 94 4.29 -14.09 0.91
CA TYR A 94 5.25 -13.19 0.24
C TYR A 94 6.37 -12.78 1.20
N GLU A 95 7.60 -12.68 0.68
CA GLU A 95 8.67 -11.94 1.34
C GLU A 95 8.42 -10.45 1.19
N ILE A 96 8.48 -9.70 2.29
CA ILE A 96 8.08 -8.28 2.30
C ILE A 96 9.22 -7.41 2.83
N TYR A 97 9.55 -6.39 2.05
CA TYR A 97 10.39 -5.27 2.44
C TYR A 97 9.56 -3.99 2.49
N VAL A 98 9.77 -3.17 3.52
CA VAL A 98 9.14 -1.86 3.66
C VAL A 98 10.22 -0.78 3.65
N ILE A 99 10.04 0.22 2.78
CA ILE A 99 10.93 1.39 2.69
C ILE A 99 10.56 2.40 3.78
N SER A 100 11.28 2.37 4.89
CA SER A 100 10.93 3.06 6.15
C SER A 100 10.83 4.57 6.02
N ASP A 101 11.73 5.18 5.24
CA ASP A 101 11.80 6.61 4.97
C ASP A 101 10.89 7.06 3.81
N ASN A 102 10.08 6.15 3.24
CA ASN A 102 9.08 6.45 2.20
C ASN A 102 7.66 5.96 2.54
N VAL A 103 7.42 5.57 3.78
CA VAL A 103 6.06 5.33 4.30
C VAL A 103 5.65 6.47 5.23
N ILE A 104 4.45 7.00 5.03
CA ILE A 104 4.00 8.23 5.67
C ILE A 104 2.64 8.02 6.34
N GLU A 105 2.46 8.59 7.53
CA GLU A 105 1.16 8.67 8.20
C GLU A 105 0.46 10.00 7.95
N LEU A 106 -0.87 10.05 8.10
CA LEU A 106 -1.64 11.28 8.06
C LEU A 106 -2.36 11.55 9.41
N PRO A 107 -2.30 12.79 9.93
CA PRO A 107 -1.49 13.91 9.44
C PRO A 107 0.01 13.60 9.52
N VAL A 108 0.81 14.23 8.65
CA VAL A 108 2.25 13.91 8.52
C VAL A 108 3.02 14.06 9.83
N THR A 109 2.55 14.93 10.73
CA THR A 109 3.06 15.12 12.09
C THR A 109 3.06 13.85 12.94
N ASP A 110 2.21 12.88 12.59
CA ASP A 110 2.04 11.64 13.35
C ASP A 110 2.96 10.53 12.81
N THR A 111 3.68 10.78 11.70
CA THR A 111 4.52 9.77 11.04
C THR A 111 5.53 9.15 12.00
N ASP A 112 6.26 9.95 12.78
CA ASP A 112 7.28 9.43 13.70
C ASP A 112 6.66 8.51 14.76
N GLN A 113 5.56 8.95 15.39
CA GLN A 113 4.86 8.17 16.41
C GLN A 113 4.38 6.81 15.87
N PHE A 114 3.83 6.79 14.66
CA PHE A 114 3.33 5.55 14.05
C PHE A 114 4.47 4.67 13.54
N SER A 115 5.53 5.25 12.99
CA SER A 115 6.72 4.53 12.53
C SER A 115 7.42 3.80 13.67
N ASP A 116 7.59 4.44 14.83
CA ASP A 116 8.20 3.84 16.02
C ASP A 116 7.50 2.53 16.44
N VAL A 117 6.17 2.54 16.40
CA VAL A 117 5.36 1.39 16.81
C VAL A 117 5.27 0.36 15.68
N LEU A 118 4.85 0.78 14.49
CA LEU A 118 4.51 -0.12 13.40
C LEU A 118 5.78 -0.69 12.77
N LEU A 119 6.71 0.16 12.35
CA LEU A 119 7.95 -0.29 11.72
C LEU A 119 8.92 -0.87 12.75
N GLY A 120 9.10 -0.17 13.88
CA GLY A 120 10.08 -0.56 14.90
C GLY A 120 9.70 -1.81 15.70
N SER A 121 8.47 -1.85 16.24
CA SER A 121 8.08 -2.90 17.20
C SER A 121 7.25 -4.03 16.57
N LEU A 122 6.37 -3.71 15.64
CA LEU A 122 5.38 -4.66 15.13
C LEU A 122 5.91 -5.47 13.95
N LEU A 123 6.45 -4.83 12.91
CA LEU A 123 6.90 -5.51 11.69
C LEU A 123 8.03 -6.52 11.97
N GLY A 124 8.93 -6.22 12.90
CA GLY A 124 9.95 -7.18 13.35
C GLY A 124 9.38 -8.48 13.91
N LYS A 125 8.20 -8.46 14.56
CA LYS A 125 7.51 -9.68 15.04
C LYS A 125 6.89 -10.50 13.92
N MET A 126 6.61 -9.87 12.78
CA MET A 126 6.05 -10.50 11.60
C MET A 126 7.13 -11.02 10.64
N ASN A 127 8.42 -10.88 11.00
CA ASN A 127 9.56 -11.17 10.12
C ASN A 127 9.54 -10.36 8.80
N VAL A 128 8.89 -9.18 8.82
CA VAL A 128 8.89 -8.24 7.69
C VAL A 128 10.15 -7.39 7.77
N GLN A 129 10.88 -7.27 6.66
CA GLN A 129 12.12 -6.51 6.60
C GLN A 129 11.81 -5.03 6.44
N VAL A 130 12.48 -4.20 7.24
CA VAL A 130 12.36 -2.74 7.19
C VAL A 130 13.72 -2.18 6.80
N VAL A 131 13.79 -1.49 5.67
CA VAL A 131 15.02 -0.94 5.10
C VAL A 131 14.80 0.51 4.70
N THR A 132 15.86 1.29 4.64
CA THR A 132 15.84 2.62 4.04
C THR A 132 15.84 2.54 2.51
N LEU A 133 15.42 3.60 1.83
CA LEU A 133 15.51 3.70 0.39
C LEU A 133 16.96 3.52 -0.09
N HIS A 134 17.91 4.10 0.65
CA HIS A 134 19.33 4.00 0.33
C HIS A 134 19.81 2.55 0.35
N GLU A 135 19.53 1.80 1.41
CA GLU A 135 19.89 0.39 1.52
C GLU A 135 19.25 -0.46 0.41
N ALA A 136 17.98 -0.20 0.08
CA ALA A 136 17.29 -0.91 -1.00
C ALA A 136 17.97 -0.69 -2.37
N LEU A 137 18.39 0.55 -2.65
CA LEU A 137 19.10 0.88 -3.89
C LEU A 137 20.50 0.23 -3.93
N GLU A 138 21.23 0.21 -2.83
CA GLU A 138 22.55 -0.44 -2.77
C GLU A 138 22.48 -1.95 -3.08
N VAL A 139 21.39 -2.61 -2.68
CA VAL A 139 21.17 -4.03 -2.97
C VAL A 139 20.88 -4.24 -4.45
N LEU A 140 20.06 -3.37 -5.06
CA LEU A 140 19.73 -3.45 -6.49
C LEU A 140 20.94 -3.21 -7.40
N GLU A 141 21.90 -2.39 -6.98
CA GLU A 141 23.13 -2.19 -7.74
C GLU A 141 24.07 -3.42 -7.74
N ARG A 142 23.82 -4.38 -6.85
CA ARG A 142 24.65 -5.58 -6.66
C ARG A 142 24.01 -6.86 -7.20
N SER A 143 22.77 -6.81 -7.68
CA SER A 143 22.03 -7.95 -8.26
C SER A 143 22.20 -8.07 -9.77
#